data_AF-A0A1V5YWD4-F1
#
_entry.id   AF-A0A1V5YWD4-F1
#
_cell.length_a   1.000
_cell.length_b   1.000
_cell.length_c   1.000
_cell.angle_alpha   90.00
_cell.angle_beta   90.00
_cell.angle_gamma   90.00
#
_symmetry.space_group_name_H-M   'P 1'
#
loop_
_entity.id
_entity.type
_entity.pdbx_description
1 polymer ?
#
loop_
_entity_poly.entity_id
_entity_poly.type
_entity_poly.pdbx_seq_one_letter_code
_entity_poly.pdbx_strand_id
1 'polypeptide(L)'
;MTIFCHFWPIAGGESFLSIFWISQEPENIFSKQVILPISPDQKPLYPANWREISQRIRFDRAGGRCERCQAPHLWYRAGNELIHPLCIELAMAILEIEGRLDDVKITRIVLTTAHLNHNPADSSDDNLAALCQRCHLAHDRLHHITTIRKKREAAAKQGRLFAR
;
A
#
# COMPACT_ATOMS: atom_id res chain seq x y z
N MET A 1 -36.66 -22.07 -22.57
CA MET A 1 -36.54 -20.85 -23.39
C MET A 1 -35.06 -20.53 -23.41
N THR A 2 -34.41 -21.00 -24.47
CA THR A 2 -32.98 -21.23 -24.61
C THR A 2 -32.66 -20.60 -25.96
N ILE A 3 -31.78 -19.60 -26.00
CA ILE A 3 -31.39 -18.94 -27.25
C ILE A 3 -29.85 -18.92 -27.21
N PHE A 4 -29.22 -20.01 -27.66
CA PHE A 4 -28.73 -20.26 -29.03
C PHE A 4 -27.58 -19.33 -29.45
N CYS A 5 -26.37 -19.87 -29.27
CA CYS A 5 -25.16 -19.45 -29.97
C CYS A 5 -25.35 -19.73 -31.46
N HIS A 6 -25.49 -18.68 -32.28
CA HIS A 6 -25.42 -18.84 -33.74
C HIS A 6 -23.98 -18.65 -34.20
N PHE A 7 -23.38 -19.78 -34.57
CA PHE A 7 -22.22 -19.92 -35.41
C PHE A 7 -22.68 -19.72 -36.87
N TRP A 8 -22.04 -18.85 -37.65
CA TRP A 8 -22.12 -18.90 -39.11
C TRP A 8 -20.71 -18.71 -39.72
N PRO A 9 -20.34 -19.47 -40.77
CA PRO A 9 -18.96 -19.62 -41.21
C PRO A 9 -18.63 -18.68 -42.38
N ILE A 10 -17.36 -18.34 -42.54
CA ILE A 10 -16.83 -17.87 -43.82
C ILE A 10 -15.59 -18.69 -44.14
N ALA A 11 -15.69 -19.41 -45.25
CA ALA A 11 -14.65 -20.19 -45.88
C ALA A 11 -13.75 -19.28 -46.74
N GLY A 12 -12.47 -19.67 -46.82
CA GLY A 12 -11.66 -19.50 -48.03
C GLY A 12 -10.76 -18.27 -48.08
N GLY A 13 -9.53 -18.52 -48.53
CA GLY A 13 -8.84 -17.63 -49.45
C GLY A 13 -7.66 -16.88 -48.86
N GLU A 14 -6.47 -17.29 -49.30
CA GLU A 14 -5.17 -16.76 -48.91
C GLU A 14 -4.90 -15.31 -49.35
N SER A 15 -3.82 -14.79 -48.78
CA SER A 15 -2.99 -13.65 -49.20
C SER A 15 -3.55 -12.25 -48.92
N PHE A 16 -2.94 -11.57 -47.96
CA PHE A 16 -2.09 -10.41 -48.26
C PHE A 16 -1.37 -9.94 -46.97
N LEU A 17 -0.06 -10.17 -46.97
CA LEU A 17 1.00 -9.30 -46.47
C LEU A 17 0.83 -8.59 -45.11
N SER A 18 1.65 -9.08 -44.17
CA SER A 18 2.42 -8.30 -43.20
C SER A 18 1.67 -7.23 -42.40
N ILE A 19 1.01 -7.67 -41.34
CA ILE A 19 0.84 -6.83 -40.15
C ILE A 19 1.55 -7.55 -39.02
N PHE A 20 2.83 -7.16 -38.86
CA PHE A 20 3.55 -7.03 -37.60
C PHE A 20 2.81 -7.66 -36.40
N TRP A 21 3.04 -8.96 -36.16
CA TRP A 21 2.60 -9.61 -34.93
C TRP A 21 3.46 -9.03 -33.81
N ILE A 22 3.03 -7.90 -33.27
CA ILE A 22 3.55 -7.40 -32.00
C ILE A 22 3.10 -8.43 -30.97
N SER A 23 3.98 -9.37 -30.66
CA SER A 23 3.93 -10.10 -29.39
C SER A 23 4.11 -9.08 -28.26
N GLN A 24 3.07 -8.30 -27.97
CA GLN A 24 2.93 -7.71 -26.65
C GLN A 24 2.43 -8.86 -25.76
N GLU A 25 3.39 -9.63 -25.27
CA GLU A 25 3.27 -10.17 -23.93
C GLU A 25 2.77 -9.01 -23.06
N PRO A 26 1.66 -9.16 -22.30
CA PRO A 26 1.20 -8.09 -21.43
C PRO A 26 2.29 -7.88 -20.39
N GLU A 27 3.17 -6.93 -20.64
CA GLU A 27 4.23 -6.55 -19.74
C GLU A 27 3.55 -6.22 -18.42
N ASN A 28 3.80 -7.11 -17.47
CA ASN A 28 3.29 -7.13 -16.13
C ASN A 28 3.51 -5.76 -15.47
N ILE A 29 2.48 -4.92 -15.54
CA ILE A 29 2.45 -3.56 -14.96
C ILE A 29 2.63 -3.61 -13.43
N PHE A 30 2.50 -4.79 -12.80
CA PHE A 30 2.74 -5.00 -11.37
C PHE A 30 4.19 -5.34 -11.00
N SER A 31 5.14 -5.27 -11.93
CA SER A 31 6.55 -5.63 -11.70
C SER A 31 7.50 -4.45 -11.43
N LYS A 32 7.06 -3.19 -11.45
CA LYS A 32 7.92 -2.07 -11.04
C LYS A 32 7.88 -1.84 -9.53
N GLN A 33 8.80 -2.54 -8.86
CA GLN A 33 9.57 -2.02 -7.74
C GLN A 33 8.73 -1.37 -6.63
N VAL A 34 8.12 -2.20 -5.78
CA VAL A 34 7.75 -1.75 -4.42
C VAL A 34 9.06 -1.36 -3.74
N ILE A 35 9.37 -0.07 -3.71
CA ILE A 35 10.43 0.48 -2.87
C ILE A 35 10.06 0.07 -1.45
N LEU A 36 10.69 -0.99 -0.93
CA LEU A 36 10.64 -1.29 0.49
C LEU A 36 11.30 -0.09 1.16
N PRO A 37 10.60 0.68 2.01
CA PRO A 37 11.20 1.77 2.76
C PRO A 37 12.00 1.21 3.95
N ILE A 38 12.83 0.19 3.70
CA ILE A 38 13.78 -0.37 4.66
C ILE A 38 15.13 0.17 4.26
N SER A 39 15.81 0.88 5.18
CA SER A 39 17.15 1.38 4.86
C SER A 39 18.09 0.21 4.58
N PRO A 40 19.11 0.36 3.70
CA PRO A 40 20.09 -0.69 3.44
C PRO A 40 20.70 -1.27 4.72
N ASP A 41 20.94 -0.42 5.72
CA ASP A 41 21.51 -0.80 7.02
C ASP A 41 20.58 -1.69 7.85
N GLN A 42 19.27 -1.55 7.68
CA GLN A 42 18.28 -2.33 8.42
C GLN A 42 17.91 -3.63 7.71
N LYS A 43 18.17 -3.74 6.40
CA LYS A 43 17.84 -4.93 5.61
C LYS A 43 18.31 -6.26 6.23
N PRO A 44 19.52 -6.36 6.83
CA PRO A 44 19.98 -7.60 7.45
C PRO A 44 19.16 -8.06 8.66
N LEU A 45 18.38 -7.16 9.30
CA LEU A 45 17.54 -7.51 10.45
C LEU A 45 16.29 -8.30 10.03
N TYR A 46 15.91 -8.22 8.76
CA TYR A 46 14.72 -8.88 8.24
C TYR A 46 15.09 -10.26 7.67
N PRO A 47 14.20 -11.26 7.79
CA PRO A 47 14.42 -12.55 7.17
C PRO A 47 14.42 -12.44 5.64
N ALA A 48 15.13 -13.33 4.95
CA ALA A 48 15.26 -13.31 3.49
C ALA A 48 13.90 -13.37 2.76
N ASN A 49 12.93 -14.10 3.33
CA ASN A 49 11.58 -14.25 2.81
C ASN A 49 10.59 -13.19 3.33
N TRP A 50 11.07 -12.03 3.80
CA TRP A 50 10.22 -10.95 4.34
C TRP A 50 9.06 -10.55 3.42
N ARG A 51 9.27 -10.56 2.09
CA ARG A 51 8.22 -10.22 1.13
C ARG A 51 7.01 -11.17 1.24
N GLU A 52 7.27 -12.46 1.39
CA GLU A 52 6.25 -13.50 1.55
C GLU A 52 5.56 -13.38 2.91
N ILE A 53 6.33 -13.19 3.98
CA ILE A 53 5.78 -12.96 5.33
C ILE A 53 4.85 -11.74 5.31
N SER A 54 5.31 -10.60 4.78
CA SER A 54 4.50 -9.37 4.72
C SER A 54 3.24 -9.54 3.89
N GLN A 55 3.30 -10.28 2.77
CA GLN A 55 2.13 -10.57 1.95
C GLN A 55 1.12 -11.43 2.71
N ARG A 56 1.58 -12.53 3.33
CA ARG A 56 0.75 -13.42 4.12
C ARG A 56 0.07 -12.69 5.28
N ILE A 57 0.80 -11.87 6.03
CA ILE A 57 0.21 -11.09 7.13
C ILE A 57 -0.89 -10.16 6.62
N ARG A 58 -0.65 -9.43 5.52
CA ARG A 58 -1.59 -8.41 5.03
C ARG A 58 -2.82 -8.97 4.31
N PHE A 59 -2.65 -10.05 3.54
CA PHE A 59 -3.67 -10.50 2.61
C PHE A 59 -4.25 -11.87 2.97
N ASP A 60 -3.44 -12.77 3.50
CA ASP A 60 -3.91 -14.11 3.85
C ASP A 60 -4.50 -14.12 5.27
N ARG A 61 -3.72 -13.66 6.27
CA ARG A 61 -4.15 -13.63 7.68
C ARG A 61 -5.18 -12.54 7.93
N ALA A 62 -4.87 -11.31 7.53
CA ALA A 62 -5.74 -10.16 7.78
C ALA A 62 -6.85 -9.98 6.72
N GLY A 63 -6.89 -10.82 5.68
CA GLY A 63 -7.90 -10.75 4.63
C GLY A 63 -7.92 -9.42 3.87
N GLY A 64 -6.78 -8.73 3.77
CA GLY A 64 -6.70 -7.40 3.15
C GLY A 64 -7.38 -6.30 3.95
N ARG A 65 -7.55 -6.46 5.27
CA ARG A 65 -8.13 -5.46 6.18
C ARG A 65 -7.16 -5.07 7.27
N CYS A 66 -7.26 -3.83 7.73
CA CYS A 66 -6.47 -3.38 8.88
C CYS A 66 -6.93 -4.10 10.14
N GLU A 67 -6.04 -4.79 10.84
CA GLU A 67 -6.38 -5.54 12.07
C GLU A 67 -6.88 -4.63 13.20
N ARG A 68 -6.55 -3.32 13.16
CA ARG A 68 -7.00 -2.34 14.18
C ARG A 68 -8.33 -1.66 13.86
N CYS A 69 -8.54 -1.21 12.61
CA CYS A 69 -9.72 -0.42 12.24
C CYS A 69 -10.57 -1.03 11.13
N GLN A 70 -10.26 -2.25 10.71
CA GLN A 70 -10.98 -3.06 9.71
C GLN A 70 -11.10 -2.43 8.31
N ALA A 71 -10.43 -1.29 8.09
CA ALA A 71 -10.44 -0.61 6.81
C ALA A 71 -9.80 -1.49 5.72
N PRO A 72 -10.46 -1.67 4.56
CA PRO A 72 -9.95 -2.52 3.51
C PRO A 72 -8.77 -1.87 2.76
N HIS A 73 -7.90 -2.72 2.22
CA HIS A 73 -6.82 -2.29 1.34
C HIS A 73 -7.36 -1.65 0.06
N LEU A 74 -6.69 -0.60 -0.40
CA LEU A 74 -6.99 0.18 -1.62
C LEU A 74 -8.31 0.96 -1.63
N TRP A 75 -9.05 0.97 -0.53
CA TRP A 75 -10.16 1.90 -0.33
C TRP A 75 -9.65 3.31 -0.06
N TYR A 76 -10.54 4.29 -0.03
CA TYR A 76 -10.22 5.67 0.28
C TYR A 76 -10.74 6.04 1.66
N ARG A 77 -10.04 6.94 2.34
CA ARG A 77 -10.43 7.51 3.62
C ARG A 77 -10.63 9.01 3.49
N ALA A 78 -11.78 9.49 3.94
CA ALA A 78 -12.10 10.90 4.10
C ALA A 78 -12.44 11.14 5.57
N GLY A 79 -11.46 11.59 6.37
CA GLY A 79 -11.60 11.64 7.83
C GLY A 79 -11.88 10.26 8.45
N ASN A 80 -13.10 10.05 8.95
CA ASN A 80 -13.54 8.77 9.51
C ASN A 80 -14.32 7.89 8.52
N GLU A 81 -14.73 8.44 7.39
CA GLU A 81 -15.49 7.73 6.38
C GLU A 81 -14.59 6.89 5.48
N LEU A 82 -15.18 5.81 4.97
CA LEU A 82 -14.56 4.91 4.01
C LEU A 82 -15.30 5.04 2.70
N ILE A 83 -14.56 5.27 1.63
CA ILE A 83 -15.10 5.43 0.28
C ILE A 83 -14.61 4.24 -0.55
N HIS A 84 -15.57 3.55 -1.17
CA HIS A 84 -15.27 2.45 -2.07
C HIS A 84 -14.55 2.97 -3.33
N PRO A 85 -13.55 2.25 -3.90
CA PRO A 85 -12.81 2.73 -5.06
C PRO A 85 -13.68 3.10 -6.27
N LEU A 86 -14.78 2.38 -6.49
CA LEU A 86 -15.73 2.67 -7.58
C LEU A 86 -16.56 3.94 -7.36
N CYS A 87 -16.57 4.49 -6.15
CA CYS A 87 -17.38 5.65 -5.78
C CYS A 87 -16.55 6.91 -5.54
N ILE A 88 -15.22 6.86 -5.72
CA ILE A 88 -14.34 7.97 -5.34
C ILE A 88 -14.60 9.24 -6.16
N GLU A 89 -14.78 9.11 -7.47
CA GLU A 89 -15.09 10.23 -8.35
C GLU A 89 -16.42 10.88 -7.98
N LEU A 90 -17.44 10.06 -7.70
CA LEU A 90 -18.75 10.54 -7.25
C LEU A 90 -18.64 11.26 -5.89
N ALA A 91 -17.91 10.69 -4.94
CA ALA A 91 -17.72 11.31 -3.62
C ALA A 91 -16.98 12.65 -3.72
N MET A 92 -15.95 12.74 -4.57
CA MET A 92 -15.22 13.98 -4.81
C MET A 92 -16.10 15.04 -5.49
N ALA A 93 -16.88 14.66 -6.50
CA ALA A 93 -17.82 15.57 -7.16
C ALA A 93 -18.89 16.12 -6.20
N ILE A 94 -19.42 15.27 -5.30
CA ILE A 94 -20.36 15.72 -4.26
C ILE A 94 -19.70 16.72 -3.32
N LEU A 95 -18.49 16.43 -2.82
CA LEU A 95 -17.74 17.35 -1.96
C LEU A 95 -17.43 18.68 -2.64
N GLU A 96 -17.16 18.68 -3.95
CA GLU A 96 -16.94 19.88 -4.74
C GLU A 96 -18.22 20.72 -4.86
N ILE A 97 -19.35 20.10 -5.19
CA ILE A 97 -20.66 20.77 -5.27
C ILE A 97 -21.06 21.37 -3.92
N GLU A 98 -20.77 20.68 -2.83
CA GLU A 98 -20.99 21.17 -1.46
C GLU A 98 -19.98 22.27 -1.04
N GLY A 99 -18.93 22.52 -1.83
CA GLY A 99 -17.87 23.48 -1.50
C GLY A 99 -16.96 23.04 -0.35
N ARG A 100 -16.82 21.72 -0.12
CA ARG A 100 -16.12 21.11 1.02
C ARG A 100 -14.90 20.27 0.63
N LEU A 101 -14.56 20.21 -0.65
CA LEU A 101 -13.48 19.36 -1.15
C LEU A 101 -12.13 19.69 -0.49
N ASP A 102 -11.83 20.96 -0.28
CA ASP A 102 -10.57 21.42 0.32
C ASP A 102 -10.49 21.16 1.83
N ASP A 103 -11.63 21.02 2.51
CA ASP A 103 -11.70 20.76 3.95
C ASP A 103 -11.41 19.28 4.28
N VAL A 104 -11.55 18.40 3.30
CA VAL A 104 -11.51 16.95 3.50
C VAL A 104 -10.26 16.35 2.87
N LYS A 105 -9.33 15.92 3.72
CA LYS A 105 -8.19 15.12 3.25
C LYS A 105 -8.63 13.71 2.87
N ILE A 106 -8.63 13.44 1.58
CA ILE A 106 -8.83 12.10 1.02
C ILE A 106 -7.47 11.39 0.91
N THR A 107 -7.39 10.14 1.35
CA THR A 107 -6.16 9.34 1.26
C THR A 107 -6.47 7.89 0.88
N ARG A 108 -5.72 7.36 -0.09
CA ARG A 108 -5.79 5.94 -0.47
C ARG A 108 -5.18 5.08 0.64
N ILE A 109 -5.94 4.10 1.11
CA ILE A 109 -5.59 3.20 2.20
C ILE A 109 -4.65 2.13 1.69
N VAL A 110 -3.44 2.11 2.24
CA VAL A 110 -2.42 1.10 1.99
C VAL A 110 -2.15 0.35 3.29
N LEU A 111 -2.14 -0.98 3.23
CA LEU A 111 -1.78 -1.83 4.34
C LEU A 111 -0.28 -2.08 4.35
N THR A 112 0.28 -2.01 5.55
CA THR A 112 1.68 -2.24 5.86
C THR A 112 1.78 -3.25 7.00
N THR A 113 2.87 -4.00 7.05
CA THR A 113 3.17 -4.88 8.18
C THR A 113 3.92 -4.06 9.24
N ALA A 114 3.41 -4.09 10.48
CA ALA A 114 4.00 -3.40 11.62
C ALA A 114 4.53 -4.42 12.64
N HIS A 115 5.69 -4.13 13.24
CA HIS A 115 6.22 -4.86 14.40
C HIS A 115 5.60 -4.26 15.66
N LEU A 116 4.86 -5.05 16.44
CA LEU A 116 4.14 -4.57 17.61
C LEU A 116 5.10 -4.13 18.73
N ASN A 117 6.24 -4.80 18.86
CA ASN A 117 7.31 -4.45 19.80
C ASN A 117 8.34 -3.43 19.27
N HIS A 118 8.14 -2.87 18.07
CA HIS A 118 9.08 -1.96 17.40
C HIS A 118 10.49 -2.55 17.13
N ASN A 119 10.67 -3.87 17.24
CA ASN A 119 11.92 -4.56 16.93
C ASN A 119 11.86 -5.22 15.55
N PRO A 120 12.59 -4.73 14.54
CA PRO A 120 12.56 -5.29 13.18
C PRO A 120 13.21 -6.68 13.07
N ALA A 121 13.97 -7.12 14.08
CA ALA A 121 14.57 -8.46 14.11
C ALA A 121 13.60 -9.57 14.54
N ASP A 122 12.45 -9.20 15.11
CA ASP A 122 11.45 -10.15 15.60
C ASP A 122 10.28 -10.26 14.62
N SER A 123 10.42 -11.11 13.61
CA SER A 123 9.38 -11.38 12.60
C SER A 123 8.44 -12.54 12.99
N SER A 124 8.26 -12.82 14.30
CA SER A 124 7.29 -13.81 14.76
C SER A 124 5.85 -13.40 14.40
N ASP A 125 4.98 -14.38 14.11
CA ASP A 125 3.62 -14.08 13.63
C ASP A 125 2.83 -13.21 14.60
N ASP A 126 2.91 -13.53 15.90
CA ASP A 126 2.22 -12.82 16.98
C ASP A 126 2.72 -11.39 17.19
N ASN A 127 3.96 -11.09 16.76
CA ASN A 127 4.53 -9.74 16.83
C ASN A 127 4.23 -8.90 15.58
N LEU A 128 3.73 -9.49 14.50
CA LEU A 128 3.39 -8.77 13.28
C LEU A 128 1.91 -8.41 13.26
N ALA A 129 1.57 -7.25 12.69
CA ALA A 129 0.19 -6.85 12.45
C ALA A 129 0.02 -6.17 11.08
N ALA A 130 -1.10 -6.41 10.41
CA ALA A 130 -1.48 -5.69 9.20
C ALA A 130 -2.19 -4.37 9.58
N LEU A 131 -1.50 -3.24 9.45
CA LEU A 131 -2.03 -1.91 9.80
C LEU A 131 -2.09 -1.00 8.57
N CYS A 132 -3.16 -0.21 8.47
CA CYS A 132 -3.24 0.89 7.51
C CYS A 132 -2.33 2.06 7.92
N GLN A 133 -2.00 2.97 6.99
CA GLN A 133 -1.11 4.11 7.28
C GLN A 133 -1.52 4.89 8.54
N ARG A 134 -2.82 5.17 8.71
CA ARG A 134 -3.35 5.88 9.90
C ARG A 134 -3.07 5.15 11.21
N CYS A 135 -3.36 3.84 11.25
CA CYS A 135 -3.18 3.04 12.46
C CYS A 135 -1.70 2.75 12.75
N HIS A 136 -0.90 2.57 11.71
CA HIS A 136 0.54 2.35 11.83
C HIS A 136 1.22 3.61 12.39
N LEU A 137 0.96 4.79 11.82
CA LEU A 137 1.50 6.05 12.35
C LEU A 137 1.05 6.35 13.79
N ALA A 138 -0.16 5.93 14.16
CA ALA A 138 -0.62 6.04 15.53
C ALA A 138 0.15 5.10 16.48
N HIS A 139 0.45 3.88 16.04
CA HIS A 139 1.28 2.92 16.78
C HIS A 139 2.70 3.44 17.02
N ASP A 140 3.32 4.05 16.00
CA ASP A 140 4.71 4.50 16.06
C ASP A 140 4.90 5.86 16.75
N ARG A 141 3.82 6.59 17.04
CA ARG A 141 3.86 7.96 17.55
C ARG A 141 4.76 8.10 18.79
N LEU A 142 4.58 7.25 19.79
CA LEU A 142 5.36 7.32 21.04
C LEU A 142 6.83 6.92 20.81
N HIS A 143 7.06 5.91 19.97
CA HIS A 143 8.41 5.50 19.61
C HIS A 143 9.18 6.60 18.87
N HIS A 144 8.51 7.35 17.98
CA HIS A 144 9.08 8.50 17.31
C HIS A 144 9.40 9.65 18.27
N ILE A 145 8.49 9.99 19.20
CA ILE A 145 8.73 11.05 20.20
C ILE A 145 9.98 10.72 21.03
N THR A 146 10.10 9.49 21.52
CA THR A 146 11.25 9.06 22.33
C THR A 146 12.55 9.04 21.53
N THR A 147 12.53 8.55 20.29
CA THR A 147 13.70 8.54 19.39
C THR A 147 14.18 9.95 19.06
N ILE A 148 13.25 10.86 18.74
CA ILE A 148 13.58 12.27 18.47
C ILE A 148 14.19 12.91 19.71
N ARG A 149 13.64 12.65 20.91
CA ARG A 149 14.19 13.18 22.17
C ARG A 149 15.63 12.72 22.41
N LYS A 150 15.89 11.41 22.29
CA LYS A 150 17.24 10.83 22.44
C LYS A 150 18.23 11.42 21.43
N LYS A 151 17.81 11.59 20.17
CA LYS A 151 18.65 12.22 19.13
C LYS A 151 19.00 13.68 19.47
N ARG A 152 18.03 14.45 19.96
CA ARG A 152 18.25 15.84 20.40
C ARG A 152 19.19 15.91 21.61
N GLU A 153 19.01 15.05 22.60
CA GLU A 153 19.90 14.95 23.77
C GLU A 153 21.33 14.58 23.36
N ALA A 154 21.50 13.62 22.45
CA ALA A 154 22.81 13.24 21.93
C ALA A 154 23.49 14.39 21.15
N ALA A 155 22.73 15.09 20.30
CA ALA A 155 23.23 16.25 19.57
C ALA A 155 23.58 17.43 20.49
N ALA A 156 22.88 17.61 21.61
CA ALA A 156 23.21 18.64 22.61
C ALA A 156 24.48 18.32 23.41
N LYS A 157 24.80 17.03 23.60
CA LYS A 157 26.03 16.56 24.25
C LYS A 157 27.24 16.61 23.31
N GLN A 158 27.03 16.60 21.99
CA GLN A 158 28.06 16.91 21.01
C GLN A 158 28.18 18.43 20.93
N GLY A 159 29.33 18.98 21.33
CA GLY A 159 29.58 20.43 21.22
C GLY A 159 29.25 20.95 19.82
N ARG A 160 28.72 22.17 19.72
CA ARG A 160 28.34 22.78 18.44
C ARG A 160 29.60 22.84 17.55
N LEU A 161 29.63 22.04 16.48
CA LEU A 161 30.79 21.99 15.57
C LEU A 161 31.00 23.29 14.78
N PHE A 162 30.04 24.22 14.81
CA PHE A 162 30.17 25.56 14.22
C PHE A 162 29.47 26.62 15.08
N ALA A 163 30.14 27.76 15.28
CA ALA A 163 29.56 28.95 15.88
C ALA A 163 28.54 29.59 14.91
N ARG A 164 27.42 30.07 15.45
CA ARG A 164 26.33 30.70 14.70
C ARG A 164 26.66 32.13 14.31
#